data_AF-A0A645HUE6-F1
#
_entry.id   AF-A0A645HUE6-F1
#
_cell.length_a   1.000
_cell.length_b   1.000
_cell.length_c   1.000
_cell.angle_alpha   90.00
_cell.angle_beta   90.00
_cell.angle_gamma   90.00
#
_symmetry.space_group_name_H-M   'P 1'
#
loop_
_entity.id
_entity.type
_entity.pdbx_description
1 polymer ?
#
loop_
_entity_poly.entity_id
_entity_poly.type
_entity_poly.pdbx_seq_one_letter_code
_entity_poly.pdbx_strand_id
1 'polypeptide(L)'
;MPNSPYTMRLKALSEEVAADITIQEADQGSLDNMIRMVSENKCRYTVCPEYLSGNLMKRYPNVDIHLPLSYKQDLSWSVNQQSVALYEKLNAFLQEFVLTPEYQRLCQRYFIDK
;
A
#
# COMPACT_ATOMS: atom_id res chain seq x y z
N MET A 1 5.08 5.75 -10.05
CA MET A 1 5.33 4.32 -10.31
C MET A 1 4.35 3.91 -11.38
N PRO A 2 4.81 3.68 -12.61
CA PRO A 2 3.93 3.30 -13.71
C PRO A 2 3.15 2.03 -13.34
N ASN A 3 1.84 2.04 -13.59
CA ASN A 3 0.88 0.97 -13.28
C ASN A 3 0.66 0.65 -11.79
N SER A 4 0.82 1.64 -10.92
CA SER A 4 0.43 1.49 -9.52
C SER A 4 -1.08 1.30 -9.35
N PRO A 5 -1.55 0.39 -8.45
CA PRO A 5 -2.98 0.28 -8.13
C PRO A 5 -3.58 1.59 -7.60
N TYR A 6 -2.76 2.48 -7.03
CA TYR A 6 -3.21 3.78 -6.55
C TYR A 6 -3.69 4.69 -7.68
N THR A 7 -3.06 4.65 -8.86
CA THR A 7 -3.48 5.48 -10.01
C THR A 7 -4.90 5.13 -10.43
N MET A 8 -5.21 3.83 -10.54
CA MET A 8 -6.55 3.37 -10.92
C MET A 8 -7.60 3.80 -9.88
N ARG A 9 -7.31 3.64 -8.58
CA ARG A 9 -8.23 4.07 -7.52
C ARG A 9 -8.47 5.57 -7.50
N LEU A 10 -7.41 6.38 -7.70
CA LEU A 10 -7.53 7.84 -7.74
C LEU A 10 -8.34 8.32 -8.94
N LYS A 11 -8.21 7.68 -10.11
CA LYS A 11 -9.05 7.97 -11.28
C LYS A 11 -10.51 7.66 -11.00
N ALA A 12 -10.81 6.48 -10.44
CA ALA A 12 -12.16 6.13 -10.03
C ALA A 12 -12.73 7.10 -9.00
N LEU A 13 -11.93 7.53 -8.03
CA LEU A 13 -12.34 8.54 -7.04
C LEU A 13 -12.68 9.88 -7.70
N SER A 14 -11.84 10.34 -8.64
CA SER A 14 -12.05 11.58 -9.39
C SER A 14 -13.41 11.58 -10.11
N GLU A 15 -13.76 10.45 -10.71
CA GLU A 15 -15.07 10.23 -11.33
C GLU A 15 -16.21 10.20 -10.29
N GLU A 16 -16.04 9.49 -9.17
CA GLU A 16 -17.04 9.38 -8.08
C GLU A 16 -17.40 10.75 -7.47
N VAL A 17 -16.42 11.62 -7.28
CA VAL A 17 -16.63 12.94 -6.63
C VAL A 17 -16.88 14.07 -7.63
N ALA A 18 -16.92 13.78 -8.94
CA ALA A 18 -17.03 14.77 -10.01
C ALA A 18 -16.05 15.94 -9.86
N ALA A 19 -14.83 15.64 -9.41
CA ALA A 19 -13.76 16.62 -9.20
C ALA A 19 -12.55 16.26 -10.05
N ASP A 20 -11.88 17.28 -10.59
CA ASP A 20 -10.66 17.08 -11.37
C ASP A 20 -9.46 16.85 -10.44
N ILE A 21 -9.05 15.59 -10.29
CA ILE A 21 -7.87 15.21 -9.50
C ILE A 21 -6.68 15.10 -10.45
N THR A 22 -5.76 16.06 -10.37
CA THR A 22 -4.48 15.98 -11.09
C THR A 22 -3.58 14.92 -10.46
N ILE A 23 -3.36 13.81 -11.16
CA ILE A 23 -2.50 12.71 -10.70
C ILE A 23 -1.14 12.84 -11.36
N GLN A 24 -0.09 13.00 -10.55
CA GLN A 24 1.29 12.96 -11.01
C GLN A 24 1.95 11.67 -10.53
N GLU A 25 2.39 10.84 -11.47
CA GLU A 25 3.14 9.63 -11.14
C GLU A 25 4.62 9.97 -10.90
N ALA A 26 5.19 9.50 -9.79
CA ALA A 26 6.62 9.61 -9.55
C ALA A 26 7.37 8.57 -10.40
N ASP A 27 8.23 8.99 -11.32
CA ASP A 27 9.01 8.09 -12.18
C ASP A 27 9.94 7.20 -11.35
N GLN A 28 10.61 7.78 -10.35
CA GLN A 28 11.52 7.10 -9.44
C GLN A 28 11.44 7.73 -8.06
N GLY A 29 10.71 7.08 -7.15
CA GLY A 29 10.57 7.55 -5.78
C GLY A 29 10.07 6.44 -4.88
N SER A 30 10.71 6.27 -3.73
CA SER A 30 10.16 5.46 -2.65
C SER A 30 8.91 6.14 -2.09
N LEU A 31 8.04 5.37 -1.44
CA LEU A 31 6.91 5.92 -0.69
C LEU A 31 7.36 6.95 0.35
N ASP A 32 8.50 6.69 1.01
CA ASP A 32 9.11 7.59 1.98
C ASP A 32 9.47 8.95 1.36
N ASN A 33 10.02 8.96 0.14
CA ASN A 33 10.30 10.21 -0.59
C ASN A 33 9.02 10.99 -0.91
N MET A 34 7.95 10.30 -1.30
CA MET A 34 6.67 10.97 -1.61
C MET A 34 6.06 11.61 -0.37
N ILE A 35 6.11 10.93 0.77
CA ILE A 35 5.61 11.47 2.05
C ILE A 35 6.49 12.61 2.55
N ARG A 36 7.81 12.49 2.38
CA ARG A 36 8.73 13.58 2.66
C ARG A 36 8.39 14.83 1.85
N MET A 37 8.05 14.69 0.57
CA MET A 37 7.63 15.83 -0.25
C MET A 37 6.34 16.48 0.26
N VAL A 38 5.40 15.70 0.80
CA VAL A 38 4.21 16.24 1.47
C VAL A 38 4.59 16.98 2.75
N SER A 39 5.43 16.38 3.60
CA SER A 39 5.94 17.01 4.81
C SER A 39 6.69 18.32 4.54
N GLU A 40 7.40 18.41 3.42
CA GLU A 40 8.15 19.61 2.99
C GLU A 40 7.30 20.60 2.19
N ASN A 41 5.98 20.39 2.07
CA ASN A 41 5.05 21.20 1.25
C ASN A 41 5.42 21.30 -0.24
N LYS A 42 6.22 20.37 -0.76
CA LYS A 42 6.58 20.26 -2.19
C LYS A 42 5.50 19.55 -3.00
N CYS A 43 4.69 18.73 -2.34
CA CYS A 43 3.51 18.08 -2.90
C CYS A 43 2.35 18.24 -1.92
N ARG A 44 1.13 18.41 -2.41
CA ARG A 44 -0.03 18.64 -1.54
C ARG A 44 -0.54 17.37 -0.87
N TYR A 45 -0.57 16.26 -1.60
CA TYR A 45 -1.07 14.98 -1.12
C TYR A 45 -0.29 13.81 -1.72
N THR A 46 -0.30 12.68 -1.02
CA THR A 46 0.19 11.39 -1.54
C THR A 46 -0.70 10.27 -1.03
N VAL A 47 -0.54 9.07 -1.59
CA VAL A 47 -1.31 7.88 -1.21
C VAL A 47 -0.36 6.81 -0.71
N CYS A 48 -0.72 6.17 0.40
CA CYS A 48 0.08 5.11 1.01
C CYS A 48 -0.81 3.95 1.50
N PRO A 49 -0.28 2.72 1.60
CA PRO A 49 -0.97 1.65 2.30
C PRO A 49 -1.12 1.96 3.78
N GLU A 50 -2.30 1.67 4.33
CA GLU A 50 -2.62 1.91 5.73
C GLU A 50 -1.67 1.17 6.70
N TYR A 51 -1.21 -0.03 6.38
CA TYR A 51 -0.30 -0.77 7.28
C TYR A 51 1.07 -0.11 7.45
N LEU A 52 1.44 0.88 6.62
CA LEU A 52 2.66 1.68 6.79
C LEU A 52 2.42 2.98 7.58
N SER A 53 1.16 3.38 7.78
CA SER A 53 0.72 4.61 8.46
C SER A 53 1.48 4.89 9.76
N GLY A 54 1.49 3.93 10.69
CA GLY A 54 2.08 4.11 12.02
C GLY A 54 3.58 4.44 11.97
N ASN A 55 4.33 3.77 11.10
CA ASN A 55 5.77 4.05 10.91
C ASN A 55 6.00 5.43 10.28
N LEU A 56 5.11 5.83 9.37
CA LEU A 56 5.21 7.09 8.66
C LEU A 56 4.86 8.28 9.56
N MET A 57 3.82 8.19 10.39
CA MET A 57 3.48 9.25 11.37
C MET A 57 4.60 9.48 12.38
N LYS A 58 5.27 8.41 12.82
CA LYS A 58 6.43 8.52 13.72
C LYS A 58 7.59 9.29 13.08
N ARG A 59 7.76 9.16 11.77
CA ARG A 59 8.85 9.80 11.01
C ARG A 59 8.51 11.21 10.53
N TYR A 60 7.23 11.46 10.22
CA TYR A 60 6.70 12.71 9.69
C TYR A 60 5.47 13.14 10.50
N PRO A 61 5.66 13.66 11.73
CA PRO A 61 4.56 13.96 12.66
C PRO A 61 3.63 15.10 12.20
N ASN A 62 4.04 15.86 11.20
CA ASN A 62 3.27 16.94 10.59
C ASN A 62 2.39 16.49 9.41
N VAL A 63 2.48 15.21 8.99
CA VAL A 63 1.66 14.67 7.90
C VAL A 63 0.39 14.06 8.47
N ASP A 64 -0.76 14.53 7.98
CA ASP A 64 -2.07 13.95 8.27
C ASP A 64 -2.35 12.76 7.34
N ILE A 65 -2.82 11.65 7.92
CA ILE A 65 -3.13 10.41 7.22
C ILE A 65 -4.49 9.82 7.61
N HIS A 66 -5.37 10.62 8.23
CA HIS A 66 -6.66 10.15 8.72
C HIS A 66 -7.73 9.96 7.64
N LEU A 67 -7.47 10.34 6.39
CA LEU A 67 -8.41 10.23 5.29
C LEU A 67 -8.34 8.85 4.60
N PRO A 68 -9.31 7.94 4.82
CA PRO A 68 -9.38 6.71 4.07
C PRO A 68 -9.82 6.99 2.62
N LEU A 69 -9.10 6.42 1.65
CA LEU A 69 -9.43 6.56 0.22
C LEU A 69 -10.19 5.35 -0.36
N SER A 70 -10.10 4.19 0.28
CA SER A 70 -10.77 2.96 -0.18
C SER A 70 -11.13 2.06 0.99
N TYR A 71 -11.95 1.06 0.71
CA TYR A 71 -12.09 -0.09 1.59
C TYR A 71 -10.78 -0.87 1.70
N LYS A 72 -10.69 -1.72 2.73
CA LYS A 72 -9.57 -2.65 2.92
C LYS A 72 -9.42 -3.53 1.68
N GLN A 73 -8.18 -3.59 1.17
CA GLN A 73 -7.80 -4.46 0.07
C GLN A 73 -6.87 -5.55 0.62
N ASP A 74 -7.15 -6.79 0.27
CA ASP A 74 -6.31 -7.91 0.69
C ASP A 74 -5.04 -7.98 -0.15
N LEU A 75 -3.93 -8.32 0.50
CA LEU A 75 -2.65 -8.53 -0.16
C LEU A 75 -2.59 -9.94 -0.74
N SER A 76 -2.23 -10.04 -2.01
CA SER A 76 -2.04 -11.32 -2.70
C SER A 76 -0.64 -11.40 -3.32
N TRP A 77 -0.13 -12.61 -3.48
CA TRP A 77 1.04 -12.85 -4.31
C TRP A 77 0.61 -13.18 -5.73
N SER A 78 1.31 -12.61 -6.70
CA SER A 78 1.06 -12.85 -8.12
C SER A 78 2.14 -13.75 -8.69
N VAL A 79 1.74 -14.74 -9.49
CA VAL A 79 2.64 -15.63 -10.22
C VAL A 79 2.36 -15.51 -11.73
N ASN A 80 3.31 -15.97 -12.55
CA ASN A 80 3.09 -16.02 -14.00
C ASN A 80 1.91 -16.96 -14.33
N GLN A 81 1.05 -16.54 -15.27
CA GLN A 81 -0.14 -17.29 -15.68
C GLN A 81 0.17 -18.73 -16.13
N GLN A 82 1.35 -18.98 -16.69
CA GLN A 82 1.77 -20.30 -17.16
C GLN A 82 2.29 -21.20 -16.03
N SER A 83 2.56 -20.65 -14.84
CA SER A 83 3.18 -21.37 -13.72
C SER A 83 2.16 -22.02 -12.79
N VAL A 84 1.31 -22.89 -13.34
CA VAL A 84 0.20 -23.55 -12.59
C VAL A 84 0.71 -24.33 -11.37
N ALA A 85 1.79 -25.10 -11.52
CA ALA A 85 2.34 -25.89 -10.40
C ALA A 85 2.88 -25.01 -9.26
N LEU A 86 3.39 -23.80 -9.56
CA LEU A 86 3.82 -22.85 -8.53
C LEU A 86 2.62 -22.24 -7.83
N TYR A 87 1.58 -21.85 -8.58
CA TYR A 87 0.33 -21.34 -8.03
C TYR A 87 -0.27 -22.30 -7.01
N GLU A 88 -0.40 -23.58 -7.36
CA GLU A 88 -0.99 -24.60 -6.48
C GLU A 88 -0.17 -24.81 -5.21
N LYS A 89 1.15 -25.01 -5.35
CA LYS A 89 2.04 -25.22 -4.19
C LYS A 89 2.08 -24.01 -3.27
N LEU A 90 2.11 -22.81 -3.85
CA LEU A 90 2.13 -21.58 -3.08
C LEU A 90 0.83 -21.40 -2.28
N ASN A 91 -0.32 -21.64 -2.91
CA ASN A 91 -1.60 -21.54 -2.21
C ASN A 91 -1.75 -22.59 -1.11
N ALA A 92 -1.34 -23.84 -1.35
CA ALA A 92 -1.35 -24.88 -0.33
C ALA A 92 -0.47 -24.48 0.87
N PHE A 93 0.75 -24.00 0.61
CA PHE A 93 1.64 -23.48 1.66
C PHE A 93 0.99 -22.32 2.42
N LEU A 94 0.43 -21.33 1.74
CA LEU A 94 -0.16 -20.15 2.38
C LEU A 94 -1.37 -20.53 3.24
N GLN A 95 -2.23 -21.44 2.79
CA GLN A 95 -3.39 -21.93 3.55
C GLN A 95 -3.00 -22.52 4.91
N GLU A 96 -1.88 -23.22 4.97
CA GLU A 96 -1.36 -23.79 6.22
C GLU A 96 -0.57 -22.76 7.02
N PHE A 97 0.33 -22.02 6.37
CA PHE A 97 1.29 -21.14 7.03
C PHE A 97 0.62 -19.96 7.74
N VAL A 98 -0.42 -19.35 7.18
CA VAL A 98 -1.10 -18.19 7.81
C VAL A 98 -1.78 -18.53 9.14
N LEU A 99 -2.02 -19.81 9.40
CA LEU A 99 -2.61 -20.30 10.65
C LEU A 99 -1.56 -20.56 11.74
N THR A 100 -0.27 -20.46 11.40
CA THR A 100 0.84 -20.81 12.30
C THR A 100 1.19 -19.69 13.29
N PRO A 101 1.71 -20.03 14.49
CA PRO A 101 2.28 -19.03 15.41
C PRO A 101 3.46 -18.26 14.81
N GLU A 102 4.20 -18.86 13.89
CA GLU A 102 5.31 -18.24 13.15
C GLU A 102 4.80 -17.05 12.32
N TYR A 103 3.68 -17.22 11.61
CA TYR A 103 3.04 -16.15 10.85
C TYR A 103 2.57 -15.01 11.77
N GLN A 104 1.94 -15.34 12.91
CA GLN A 104 1.52 -14.32 13.87
C GLN A 104 2.70 -13.51 14.42
N ARG A 105 3.81 -14.18 14.76
CA ARG A 105 5.06 -13.52 15.19
C ARG A 105 5.66 -12.63 14.10
N LEU A 106 5.60 -13.08 12.84
CA LEU A 106 6.02 -12.28 11.70
C LEU A 106 5.16 -11.00 11.60
N CYS A 107 3.84 -11.12 11.66
CA CYS A 107 2.95 -9.98 11.60
C CYS A 107 3.18 -8.99 12.75
N GLN A 108 3.32 -9.48 13.98
CA GLN A 108 3.60 -8.65 15.15
C GLN A 108 4.87 -7.82 14.95
N ARG A 109 5.97 -8.46 14.54
CA ARG A 109 7.27 -7.80 14.37
C ARG A 109 7.28 -6.68 13.32
N TYR A 110 6.50 -6.81 12.25
CA TYR A 110 6.56 -5.89 11.10
C TYR A 110 5.38 -4.92 11.02
N PHE A 111 4.25 -5.20 11.65
CA PHE A 111 3.05 -4.36 11.57
C PHE A 111 2.55 -3.82 12.93
N ILE A 112 2.90 -4.44 14.07
CA ILE A 112 2.35 -4.07 15.39
C ILE A 112 3.43 -3.50 16.33
N ASP A 113 4.55 -4.20 16.51
CA ASP A 113 5.55 -3.92 17.55
C ASP A 113 6.56 -2.80 17.18
N LYS A 114 6.18 -1.85 16.33
CA LYS A 114 7.07 -0.75 15.91
C LYS A 114 6.50 0.62 16.13
#